data_AF-A0A1E3KFK2-F1
#
_entry.id   AF-A0A1E3KFK2-F1
#
_cell.length_a   1.000
_cell.length_b   1.000
_cell.length_c   1.000
_cell.angle_alpha   90.00
_cell.angle_beta   90.00
_cell.angle_gamma   90.00
#
_symmetry.space_group_name_H-M   'P 1'
#
loop_
_entity.id
_entity.type
_entity.pdbx_description
1 polymer ?
#
loop_
_entity_poly.entity_id
_entity_poly.type
_entity_poly.pdbx_seq_one_letter_code
_entity_poly.pdbx_strand_id
1 'polypeptide(L)'
;MTRSGRRLILLELELQEQCPSDECIKVIFATSDGQTEHNVDAQRHPVAGELNLRERLHVHQCDERSSRSALQLDFPLFEYTTGTAEEDELWQPQETRGRKTEDELTTRSGGGMDQVLDVSEGATFISITSHPGALWGVYKILGVPPKSLVVGEMNVLVLRVKKVTE
;
A
#
# COMPACT_ATOMS: atom_id res chain seq x y z
N MET A 1 -17.90 4.52 -13.96
CA MET A 1 -16.69 5.31 -13.67
C MET A 1 -17.09 6.64 -13.03
N THR A 2 -17.00 6.73 -11.70
CA THR A 2 -17.25 7.96 -10.93
C THR A 2 -16.07 8.93 -11.06
N ARG A 3 -16.37 10.23 -11.08
CA ARG A 3 -15.43 11.34 -11.39
C ARG A 3 -14.18 11.44 -10.49
N SER A 4 -14.11 10.67 -9.40
CA SER A 4 -13.03 10.75 -8.40
C SER A 4 -11.74 10.06 -8.84
N GLY A 5 -11.83 8.93 -9.56
CA GLY A 5 -10.65 8.11 -9.91
C GLY A 5 -9.70 8.74 -10.94
N ARG A 6 -10.13 9.75 -11.71
CA ARG A 6 -9.30 10.44 -12.71
C ARG A 6 -8.31 11.45 -12.13
N ARG A 7 -8.45 11.84 -10.85
CA ARG A 7 -7.74 13.01 -10.30
C ARG A 7 -6.34 12.70 -9.77
N LEU A 8 -6.10 11.51 -9.23
CA LEU A 8 -4.78 11.12 -8.73
C LEU A 8 -3.86 10.54 -9.82
N ILE A 9 -4.44 10.05 -10.92
CA ILE A 9 -3.74 9.66 -12.15
C ILE A 9 -2.95 10.83 -12.73
N LEU A 10 -3.65 11.95 -12.90
CA LEU A 10 -3.05 13.19 -13.36
C LEU A 10 -1.95 13.62 -12.40
N LEU A 11 -2.14 13.41 -11.09
CA LEU A 11 -1.14 13.75 -10.10
C LEU A 11 0.18 12.98 -10.29
N GLU A 12 0.17 11.67 -10.54
CA GLU A 12 1.43 10.93 -10.75
C GLU A 12 2.16 11.38 -12.02
N LEU A 13 1.45 11.49 -13.15
CA LEU A 13 2.05 11.97 -14.40
C LEU A 13 2.54 13.42 -14.30
N GLU A 14 1.75 14.29 -13.66
CA GLU A 14 2.08 15.70 -13.45
C GLU A 14 3.23 15.88 -12.44
N LEU A 15 3.30 15.03 -11.41
CA LEU A 15 4.43 14.97 -10.50
C LEU A 15 5.69 14.47 -11.22
N GLN A 16 5.57 13.46 -12.08
CA GLN A 16 6.70 12.93 -12.83
C GLN A 16 7.22 13.93 -13.89
N GLU A 17 6.35 14.70 -14.52
CA GLU A 17 6.72 15.80 -15.44
C GLU A 17 7.44 16.96 -14.71
N GLN A 18 7.15 17.15 -13.42
CA GLN A 18 7.79 18.15 -12.57
C GLN A 18 9.09 17.66 -11.92
N CYS A 19 9.39 16.36 -12.02
CA CYS A 19 10.58 15.76 -11.43
C CYS A 19 11.81 16.05 -12.31
N PRO A 20 12.96 16.46 -11.74
CA PRO A 20 14.23 16.57 -12.46
C PRO A 20 14.55 15.27 -13.22
N SER A 21 15.25 15.36 -14.36
CA SER A 21 15.48 14.20 -15.25
C SER A 21 16.30 13.06 -14.61
N ASP A 22 16.97 13.33 -13.50
CA ASP A 22 17.74 12.39 -12.68
C ASP A 22 16.98 11.83 -11.47
N GLU A 23 15.74 12.28 -11.24
CA GLU A 23 14.87 11.84 -10.15
C GLU A 23 13.60 11.14 -10.68
N CYS A 24 13.09 10.19 -9.91
CA CYS A 24 11.89 9.44 -10.26
C CYS A 24 10.95 9.39 -9.06
N ILE A 25 9.65 9.54 -9.35
CA ILE A 25 8.57 9.43 -8.39
C ILE A 25 7.84 8.12 -8.66
N LYS A 26 7.62 7.32 -7.62
CA LYS A 26 6.74 6.15 -7.69
C LYS A 26 5.60 6.29 -6.71
N VAL A 27 4.37 6.12 -7.21
CA VAL A 27 3.17 6.12 -6.39
C VAL A 27 2.72 4.69 -6.14
N ILE A 28 2.58 4.32 -4.87
CA ILE A 28 2.19 2.99 -4.42
C ILE A 28 0.88 3.12 -3.63
N PHE A 29 -0.08 2.28 -3.99
CA PHE A 29 -1.39 2.23 -3.34
C PHE A 29 -1.52 0.93 -2.55
N ALA A 30 -1.91 1.03 -1.28
CA ALA A 30 -2.09 -0.13 -0.40
C ALA A 30 -3.38 0.02 0.44
N THR A 31 -4.44 -0.70 0.11
CA THR A 31 -5.75 -0.62 0.81
C THR A 31 -6.03 -1.85 1.67
N SER A 32 -7.06 -1.81 2.52
CA SER A 32 -7.39 -2.85 3.52
C SER A 32 -7.86 -4.18 2.95
N ASP A 33 -8.56 -4.12 1.84
CA ASP A 33 -9.40 -5.15 1.21
C ASP A 33 -8.82 -5.66 -0.12
N GLY A 34 -7.63 -5.18 -0.50
CA GLY A 34 -7.13 -5.33 -1.87
C GLY A 34 -7.99 -4.58 -2.90
N GLN A 35 -8.99 -3.80 -2.46
CA GLN A 35 -9.82 -2.96 -3.31
C GLN A 35 -9.27 -1.54 -3.29
N THR A 36 -8.49 -1.23 -4.31
CA THR A 36 -8.16 0.13 -4.69
C THR A 36 -9.37 0.77 -5.37
N GLU A 37 -10.44 1.04 -4.62
CA GLU A 37 -11.64 1.68 -5.17
C GLU A 37 -11.42 3.15 -5.59
N HIS A 38 -10.26 3.74 -5.28
CA HIS A 38 -9.94 5.07 -5.72
C HIS A 38 -8.50 5.14 -6.25
N ASN A 39 -8.40 5.43 -7.56
CA ASN A 39 -7.25 5.95 -8.33
C ASN A 39 -6.47 4.88 -9.12
N VAL A 40 -6.69 4.84 -10.44
CA VAL A 40 -6.02 3.90 -11.35
C VAL A 40 -5.80 4.56 -12.70
N ASP A 41 -4.54 4.78 -13.10
CA ASP A 41 -4.17 5.02 -14.49
C ASP A 41 -3.75 3.72 -15.15
N ALA A 42 -4.12 3.61 -16.42
CA ALA A 42 -3.85 2.50 -17.31
C ALA A 42 -2.48 2.57 -17.99
N GLN A 43 -1.62 3.56 -17.66
CA GLN A 43 -0.42 3.83 -18.48
C GLN A 43 0.93 3.72 -17.78
N ARG A 44 1.03 3.72 -16.44
CA ARG A 44 2.25 3.33 -15.72
C ARG A 44 1.91 2.63 -14.40
N HIS A 45 2.11 1.32 -14.43
CA HIS A 45 1.97 0.26 -13.42
C HIS A 45 1.80 0.66 -11.93
N PRO A 46 0.57 0.89 -11.44
CA PRO A 46 0.32 0.76 -10.02
C PRO A 46 0.47 -0.72 -9.63
N VAL A 47 1.47 -1.02 -8.80
CA VAL A 47 1.67 -2.36 -8.25
C VAL A 47 0.60 -2.62 -7.18
N ALA A 48 -0.48 -3.33 -7.53
CA ALA A 48 -1.32 -4.00 -6.54
C ALA A 48 -0.72 -5.36 -6.24
N GLY A 49 0.40 -5.34 -5.52
CA GLY A 49 0.84 -6.56 -4.86
C GLY A 49 0.03 -6.80 -3.61
N GLU A 50 0.04 -8.04 -3.11
CA GLU A 50 -0.24 -8.33 -1.70
C GLU A 50 0.83 -7.66 -0.82
N LEU A 51 0.79 -6.32 -0.80
CA LEU A 51 1.65 -5.50 0.01
C LEU A 51 1.19 -5.66 1.44
N ASN A 52 2.16 -5.87 2.31
CA ASN A 52 1.95 -6.03 3.75
C ASN A 52 1.57 -4.71 4.46
N LEU A 53 0.95 -3.79 3.71
CA LEU A 53 0.43 -2.47 4.11
C LEU A 53 -1.10 -2.39 4.08
N ARG A 54 -1.81 -3.52 4.16
CA ARG A 54 -3.27 -3.53 4.43
C ARG A 54 -3.57 -2.89 5.80
N GLU A 55 -4.79 -2.40 6.02
CA GLU A 55 -5.26 -1.92 7.33
C GLU A 55 -5.13 -3.01 8.41
N ARG A 56 -5.28 -2.62 9.68
CA ARG A 56 -5.44 -3.56 10.80
C ARG A 56 -6.47 -4.60 10.43
N LEU A 57 -6.03 -5.84 10.39
CA LEU A 57 -6.91 -6.99 10.24
C LEU A 57 -7.45 -7.32 11.62
N HIS A 58 -8.75 -7.17 11.78
CA HIS A 58 -9.45 -7.70 12.93
C HIS A 58 -9.86 -9.13 12.58
N VAL A 59 -11.05 -9.54 13.00
CA VAL A 59 -11.59 -10.89 12.80
C VAL A 59 -12.92 -10.86 12.07
N HIS A 60 -13.32 -9.67 11.63
CA HIS A 60 -14.56 -9.48 10.91
C HIS A 60 -14.34 -9.83 9.45
N GLN A 61 -15.35 -10.43 8.83
CA GLN A 61 -15.30 -10.82 7.43
C GLN A 61 -15.10 -9.63 6.48
N CYS A 62 -15.43 -8.41 6.91
CA CYS A 62 -15.14 -7.20 6.12
C CYS A 62 -13.63 -6.94 5.93
N ASP A 63 -12.78 -7.59 6.72
CA ASP A 63 -11.32 -7.50 6.60
C ASP A 63 -10.76 -8.57 5.65
N GLU A 64 -11.58 -9.55 5.24
CA GLU A 64 -11.21 -10.61 4.31
C GLU A 64 -11.11 -10.03 2.89
N ARG A 65 -9.97 -10.26 2.23
CA ARG A 65 -9.73 -9.86 0.85
C ARG A 65 -10.54 -10.78 -0.08
N SER A 66 -11.18 -10.20 -1.08
CA SER A 66 -11.80 -10.97 -2.16
C SER A 66 -10.75 -11.79 -2.93
N SER A 67 -11.17 -12.89 -3.57
CA SER A 67 -10.22 -13.73 -4.31
C SER A 67 -9.49 -12.94 -5.40
N ARG A 68 -8.28 -13.37 -5.74
CA ARG A 68 -7.45 -12.70 -6.76
C ARG A 68 -8.18 -12.63 -8.10
N SER A 69 -8.89 -13.69 -8.50
CA SER A 69 -9.68 -13.67 -9.73
C SER A 69 -10.84 -12.69 -9.68
N ALA A 70 -11.50 -12.53 -8.54
CA ALA A 70 -12.55 -11.52 -8.36
C ALA A 70 -11.97 -10.10 -8.45
N LEU A 71 -10.86 -9.84 -7.75
CA LEU A 71 -10.17 -8.56 -7.81
C LEU A 71 -9.71 -8.23 -9.23
N GLN A 72 -9.19 -9.21 -9.98
CA GLN A 72 -8.77 -9.01 -11.38
C GLN A 72 -9.91 -8.61 -12.31
N LEU A 73 -11.13 -9.07 -12.04
CA LEU A 73 -12.32 -8.69 -12.79
C LEU A 73 -12.75 -7.25 -12.46
N ASP A 74 -12.70 -6.89 -11.17
CA ASP A 74 -13.11 -5.56 -10.69
C ASP A 74 -12.07 -4.48 -11.01
N PHE A 75 -10.79 -4.85 -10.99
CA PHE A 75 -9.63 -3.96 -11.12
C PHE A 75 -8.64 -4.45 -12.20
N PRO A 76 -9.06 -4.58 -13.46
CA PRO A 76 -8.27 -5.20 -14.53
C PRO A 76 -7.02 -4.42 -14.95
N LEU A 77 -6.88 -3.17 -14.48
CA LEU A 77 -5.75 -2.29 -14.80
C LEU A 77 -4.59 -2.41 -13.80
N PHE A 78 -4.77 -3.16 -12.72
CA PHE A 78 -3.73 -3.33 -11.71
C PHE A 78 -2.78 -4.46 -12.06
N GLU A 79 -1.50 -4.27 -11.73
CA GLU A 79 -0.53 -5.34 -11.75
C GLU A 79 -0.57 -6.11 -10.45
N TYR A 80 -1.01 -7.36 -10.54
CA TYR A 80 -0.96 -8.30 -9.43
C TYR A 80 0.43 -8.92 -9.38
N THR A 81 1.15 -8.72 -8.27
CA THR A 81 2.51 -9.26 -8.13
C THR A 81 2.51 -10.77 -8.28
N THR A 82 3.55 -11.27 -8.95
CA THR A 82 3.79 -12.71 -9.11
C THR A 82 3.84 -13.36 -7.72
N GLY A 83 2.90 -14.29 -7.46
CA GLY A 83 2.76 -14.94 -6.15
C GLY A 83 1.63 -14.42 -5.26
N THR A 84 0.80 -13.48 -5.73
CA THR A 84 -0.46 -13.15 -5.03
C THR A 84 -1.33 -14.40 -4.93
N ALA A 85 -1.71 -14.81 -3.72
CA ALA A 85 -2.52 -16.01 -3.49
C ALA A 85 -3.94 -15.85 -4.06
N GLU A 86 -4.57 -16.95 -4.47
CA GLU A 86 -5.96 -16.88 -4.94
C GLU A 86 -6.90 -16.43 -3.81
N GLU A 87 -6.76 -17.04 -2.63
CA GLU A 87 -7.54 -16.72 -1.43
C GLU A 87 -6.74 -15.85 -0.45
N ASP A 88 -7.41 -15.23 0.52
CA ASP A 88 -6.75 -14.43 1.57
C ASP A 88 -6.07 -15.33 2.61
N GLU A 89 -4.76 -15.56 2.45
CA GLU A 89 -3.97 -16.33 3.43
C GLU A 89 -3.61 -15.52 4.69
N LEU A 90 -3.77 -14.19 4.63
CA LEU A 90 -3.34 -13.28 5.68
C LEU A 90 -4.45 -13.04 6.72
N TRP A 91 -5.71 -12.99 6.29
CA TRP A 91 -6.87 -12.89 7.18
C TRP A 91 -7.23 -14.26 7.76
N GLN A 92 -7.68 -14.26 9.02
CA GLN A 92 -8.16 -15.46 9.69
C GLN A 92 -9.41 -15.11 10.52
N PRO A 93 -10.43 -15.98 10.53
CA PRO A 93 -11.64 -15.73 11.29
C PRO A 93 -11.39 -15.90 12.80
N GLN A 94 -12.26 -15.30 13.63
CA GLN A 94 -12.13 -15.28 15.10
C GLN A 94 -11.97 -16.69 15.70
N GLU A 95 -12.59 -17.69 15.08
CA GLU A 95 -12.55 -19.10 15.50
C GLU A 95 -11.17 -19.74 15.29
N THR A 96 -10.40 -19.23 14.32
CA THR A 96 -9.04 -19.70 14.03
C THR A 96 -8.02 -18.90 14.81
N ARG A 97 -8.19 -17.58 14.88
CA ARG A 97 -7.26 -16.66 15.53
C ARG A 97 -8.00 -15.44 16.07
N GLY A 98 -7.59 -14.96 17.24
CA GLY A 98 -8.06 -13.68 17.76
C GLY A 98 -7.55 -12.48 16.97
N ARG A 99 -7.97 -11.28 17.38
CA ARG A 99 -7.54 -10.01 16.78
C ARG A 99 -6.01 -9.90 16.67
N LYS A 100 -5.53 -9.48 15.50
CA LYS A 100 -4.11 -9.21 15.25
C LYS A 100 -3.58 -8.14 16.21
N THR A 101 -2.43 -8.39 16.81
CA THR A 101 -1.82 -7.48 17.79
C THR A 101 -1.16 -6.28 17.11
N GLU A 102 -0.88 -5.23 17.88
CA GLU A 102 -0.15 -4.07 17.37
C GLU A 102 1.27 -4.43 16.90
N ASP A 103 1.93 -5.37 17.57
CA ASP A 103 3.28 -5.79 17.19
C ASP A 103 3.25 -6.59 15.89
N GLU A 104 2.25 -7.44 15.68
CA GLU A 104 2.06 -8.15 14.42
C GLU A 104 1.73 -7.20 13.25
N LEU A 105 0.95 -6.14 13.51
CA LEU A 105 0.72 -5.07 12.54
C LEU A 105 2.04 -4.35 12.21
N THR A 106 2.85 -4.06 13.22
CA THR A 106 4.14 -3.40 13.08
C THR A 106 5.08 -4.27 12.25
N THR A 107 5.30 -5.53 12.63
CA THR A 107 6.12 -6.48 11.87
C THR A 107 5.65 -6.62 10.43
N ARG A 108 4.34 -6.77 10.21
CA ARG A 108 3.77 -6.84 8.85
C ARG A 108 4.10 -5.56 8.07
N SER A 109 3.82 -4.39 8.64
CA SER A 109 4.06 -3.11 7.96
C SER A 109 5.56 -2.93 7.60
N GLY A 110 6.47 -3.58 8.33
CA GLY A 110 7.90 -3.58 8.05
C GLY A 110 8.23 -4.34 6.78
N GLY A 111 7.76 -5.58 6.68
CA GLY A 111 7.85 -6.33 5.44
C GLY A 111 7.13 -5.64 4.27
N GLY A 112 6.06 -4.87 4.55
CA GLY A 112 5.40 -4.02 3.57
C GLY A 112 6.29 -2.87 3.06
N MET A 113 7.05 -2.24 3.95
CA MET A 113 8.03 -1.22 3.57
C MET A 113 9.20 -1.81 2.79
N ASP A 114 9.66 -3.02 3.12
CA ASP A 114 10.69 -3.73 2.34
C ASP A 114 10.20 -3.98 0.91
N GLN A 115 8.97 -4.50 0.75
CA GLN A 115 8.34 -4.67 -0.56
C GLN A 115 8.23 -3.35 -1.32
N VAL A 116 7.83 -2.26 -0.64
CA VAL A 116 7.76 -0.92 -1.24
C VAL A 116 9.13 -0.48 -1.77
N LEU A 117 10.19 -0.64 -0.98
CA LEU A 117 11.54 -0.28 -1.40
C LEU A 117 12.01 -1.12 -2.59
N ASP A 118 11.70 -2.41 -2.62
CA ASP A 118 12.02 -3.29 -3.74
C ASP A 118 11.30 -2.88 -5.02
N VAL A 119 9.96 -2.69 -4.99
CA VAL A 119 9.18 -2.27 -6.17
C VAL A 119 9.49 -0.83 -6.58
N SER A 120 9.99 -0.01 -5.66
CA SER A 120 10.41 1.36 -5.96
C SER A 120 11.65 1.42 -6.85
N GLU A 121 12.45 0.35 -6.93
CA GLU A 121 13.66 0.28 -7.76
C GLU A 121 14.61 1.50 -7.61
N GLY A 122 14.70 2.06 -6.41
CA GLY A 122 15.57 3.21 -6.13
C GLY A 122 14.97 4.57 -6.48
N ALA A 123 13.64 4.68 -6.63
CA ALA A 123 12.96 5.97 -6.79
C ALA A 123 13.30 6.94 -5.63
N THR A 124 13.50 8.21 -5.99
CA THR A 124 13.84 9.28 -5.03
C THR A 124 12.63 9.66 -4.18
N PHE A 125 11.44 9.68 -4.80
CA PHE A 125 10.19 10.01 -4.12
C PHE A 125 9.24 8.82 -4.19
N ILE A 126 8.71 8.44 -3.03
CA ILE A 126 7.74 7.35 -2.90
C ILE A 126 6.51 7.93 -2.23
N SER A 127 5.35 7.82 -2.89
CA SER A 127 4.06 8.16 -2.31
C SER A 127 3.35 6.87 -1.92
N ILE A 128 2.92 6.75 -0.66
CA ILE A 128 2.14 5.61 -0.17
C ILE A 128 0.74 6.12 0.19
N THR A 129 -0.27 5.60 -0.48
CA THR A 129 -1.67 5.84 -0.11
C THR A 129 -2.22 4.61 0.60
N SER A 130 -2.53 4.73 1.89
CA SER A 130 -3.03 3.63 2.70
C SER A 130 -3.94 4.09 3.84
N HIS A 131 -4.47 3.14 4.60
CA HIS A 131 -5.32 3.42 5.73
C HIS A 131 -4.50 3.80 6.99
N PRO A 132 -5.11 4.51 7.95
CA PRO A 132 -4.43 4.98 9.15
C PRO A 132 -3.71 3.90 9.96
N GLY A 133 -4.25 2.68 10.08
CA GLY A 133 -3.57 1.64 10.87
C GLY A 133 -2.32 1.08 10.19
N ALA A 134 -2.30 0.99 8.86
CA ALA A 134 -1.10 0.62 8.11
C ALA A 134 0.00 1.68 8.26
N LEU A 135 -0.36 2.95 8.03
CA LEU A 135 0.56 4.08 8.22
C LEU A 135 1.06 4.18 9.65
N TRP A 136 0.23 3.86 10.64
CA TRP A 136 0.65 3.79 12.04
C TRP A 136 1.71 2.71 12.26
N GLY A 137 1.57 1.54 11.64
CA GLY A 137 2.58 0.48 11.68
C GLY A 137 3.90 0.95 11.06
N VAL A 138 3.86 1.62 9.91
CA VAL A 138 5.04 2.24 9.27
C VAL A 138 5.69 3.27 10.19
N TYR A 139 4.92 4.16 10.80
CA TYR A 139 5.44 5.18 11.72
C TYR A 139 6.14 4.56 12.92
N LYS A 140 5.56 3.50 13.50
CA LYS A 140 6.15 2.80 14.64
C LYS A 140 7.51 2.17 14.28
N ILE A 141 7.65 1.60 13.08
CA ILE A 141 8.92 1.00 12.60
C ILE A 141 9.97 2.07 12.33
N LEU A 142 9.57 3.18 11.72
CA LEU A 142 10.47 4.29 11.42
C LEU A 142 10.81 5.14 12.65
N GLY A 143 10.25 4.83 13.82
CA GLY A 143 10.45 5.60 15.05
C GLY A 143 9.83 6.99 15.01
N VAL A 144 8.83 7.21 14.14
CA VAL A 144 8.07 8.47 14.08
C VAL A 144 7.23 8.58 15.34
N PRO A 145 7.26 9.72 16.07
CA PRO A 145 6.44 9.91 17.26
C PRO A 145 4.95 9.66 16.97
N PRO A 146 4.20 9.07 17.92
CA PRO A 146 2.77 8.82 17.73
C PRO A 146 2.03 10.10 17.33
N LYS A 147 1.37 10.05 16.17
CA LYS A 147 0.55 11.13 15.63
C LYS A 147 -0.84 10.60 15.28
N SER A 148 -1.87 11.41 15.50
CA SER A 148 -3.20 11.12 14.97
C SER A 148 -3.19 11.31 13.46
N LEU A 149 -3.68 10.31 12.73
CA LEU A 149 -3.80 10.35 11.27
C LEU A 149 -5.26 10.61 10.91
N VAL A 150 -5.50 11.64 10.11
CA VAL A 150 -6.84 11.99 9.63
C VAL A 150 -7.00 11.51 8.18
N VAL A 151 -8.19 11.00 7.85
CA VAL A 151 -8.50 10.55 6.48
C VAL A 151 -8.36 11.73 5.51
N GLY A 152 -7.64 11.50 4.40
CA GLY A 152 -7.38 12.53 3.39
C GLY A 152 -6.24 13.49 3.74
N GLU A 153 -5.58 13.33 4.89
CA GLU A 153 -4.37 14.08 5.24
C GLU A 153 -3.16 13.54 4.49
N MET A 154 -2.43 14.42 3.80
CA MET A 154 -1.13 14.08 3.24
C MET A 154 -0.06 14.20 4.33
N ASN A 155 0.63 13.09 4.60
CA ASN A 155 1.74 13.06 5.54
C ASN A 155 3.06 12.84 4.79
N VAL A 156 4.04 13.71 5.04
CA VAL A 156 5.34 13.67 4.36
C VAL A 156 6.41 13.24 5.35
N LEU A 157 7.15 12.18 5.00
CA LEU A 157 8.32 11.71 5.73
C LEU A 157 9.56 11.86 4.84
N VAL A 158 10.62 12.43 5.39
CA VAL A 158 11.93 12.49 4.73
C VAL A 158 12.83 11.46 5.36
N LEU A 159 13.19 10.44 4.58
CA LEU A 159 14.00 9.32 5.03
C LEU A 159 15.32 9.30 4.26
N ARG A 160 16.40 8.97 4.96
CA ARG A 160 17.65 8.57 4.32
C ARG A 160 17.68 7.06 4.26
N VAL A 161 17.47 6.50 3.07
CA VAL A 161 17.51 5.06 2.84
C VAL A 161 18.90 4.66 2.32
N LYS A 162 19.45 3.57 2.86
CA LYS A 162 20.69 2.96 2.35
C LYS A 162 20.44 1.48 2.20
N LYS A 163 20.58 0.95 0.98
CA LYS A 163 20.54 -0.50 0.74
C LYS A 163 21.76 -1.13 1.42
N VAL A 164 21.51 -2.09 2.30
CA VAL A 164 22.55 -2.90 2.93
C VAL A 164 22.61 -4.21 2.14
N THR A 165 23.71 -4.46 1.45
CA THR A 165 24.02 -5.79 0.91
C THR A 165 24.56 -6.65 2.03
N GLU A 166 23.92 -7.81 2.27
CA GLU A 166 24.46 -8.88 3.12
C GLU A 166 25.77 -9.46 2.55
#